data_AF-U5CYI6-F1
#
_entry.id   AF-U5CYI6-F1
#
_cell.length_a   1.000
_cell.length_b   1.000
_cell.length_c   1.000
_cell.angle_alpha   90.00
_cell.angle_beta   90.00
_cell.angle_gamma   90.00
#
_symmetry.space_group_name_H-M   'P 1'
#
loop_
_entity.id
_entity.type
_entity.pdbx_description
1 polymer ?
#
loop_
_entity_poly.entity_id
_entity_poly.type
_entity_poly.pdbx_seq_one_letter_code
_entity_poly.pdbx_strand_id
1 'polypeptide(L)'
;MCQLLELIALSLGLPADGFNRYLENHMNYSRINYFPICPSPELVLGKGAHKDHAILTLLTTNGVSGLEVKRKSDGEWLRLRPIPDSVVVIMAGVLQIKMNPLSI
;
A
#
# COMPACT_ATOMS: atom_id res chain seq x y z
N MET A 1 -12.48 -15.16 -3.62
CA MET A 1 -11.09 -14.88 -3.20
C MET A 1 -10.57 -13.68 -3.99
N CYS A 2 -9.62 -12.90 -3.48
CA CYS A 2 -9.07 -11.75 -4.20
C CYS A 2 -8.08 -12.21 -5.27
N GLN A 3 -8.44 -12.13 -6.55
CA GLN A 3 -7.61 -12.58 -7.70
C GLN A 3 -6.22 -11.93 -7.70
N LEU A 4 -6.09 -10.68 -7.27
CA LEU A 4 -4.80 -10.00 -7.18
C LEU A 4 -3.88 -10.67 -6.16
N LEU A 5 -4.40 -11.12 -5.02
CA LEU A 5 -3.60 -11.83 -4.02
C LEU A 5 -3.17 -13.21 -4.53
N GLU A 6 -4.03 -13.91 -5.28
CA GLU A 6 -3.68 -15.19 -5.90
C GLU A 6 -2.53 -15.02 -6.91
N LEU A 7 -2.59 -13.98 -7.75
CA LEU A 7 -1.52 -13.65 -8.69
C LEU A 7 -0.21 -13.28 -7.99
N ILE A 8 -0.29 -12.51 -6.89
CA ILE A 8 0.89 -12.22 -6.06
C ILE A 8 1.47 -13.51 -5.48
N ALA A 9 0.63 -14.43 -4.99
CA ALA A 9 1.09 -15.71 -4.43
C ALA A 9 1.85 -16.53 -5.48
N LEU A 10 1.26 -16.68 -6.66
CA LEU A 10 1.89 -17.38 -7.78
C LEU A 10 3.22 -16.74 -8.20
N SER A 11 3.30 -15.40 -8.23
CA SER A 11 4.54 -14.69 -8.57
C SER A 11 5.69 -14.93 -7.59
N LEU A 12 5.36 -15.34 -6.36
CA LEU A 12 6.31 -15.68 -5.29
C LEU A 12 6.60 -17.19 -5.22
N GLY A 13 6.10 -17.97 -6.19
CA GLY A 13 6.26 -19.43 -6.21
C GLY A 13 5.38 -20.17 -5.20
N LEU A 14 4.36 -19.51 -4.65
CA LEU A 14 3.39 -20.11 -3.73
C LEU A 14 2.18 -20.65 -4.51
N PRO A 15 1.42 -21.61 -3.94
CA PRO A 15 0.08 -21.93 -4.42
C PRO A 15 -0.82 -20.69 -4.49
N ALA A 16 -1.78 -20.67 -5.41
CA ALA A 16 -2.70 -19.54 -5.59
C ALA A 16 -3.45 -19.18 -4.29
N ASP A 17 -3.73 -20.16 -3.45
CA ASP A 17 -4.37 -20.02 -2.14
C ASP A 17 -3.39 -19.77 -0.98
N GLY A 18 -2.11 -19.53 -1.26
CA GLY A 18 -1.03 -19.41 -0.26
C GLY A 18 -1.24 -18.31 0.79
N PHE A 19 -2.11 -17.33 0.52
CA PHE A 19 -2.48 -16.27 1.46
C PHE A 19 -3.81 -16.49 2.20
N ASN A 20 -4.61 -17.51 1.86
CA ASN A 20 -5.95 -17.71 2.40
C ASN A 20 -5.97 -17.77 3.94
N ARG A 21 -5.01 -18.49 4.53
CA ARG A 21 -4.82 -18.58 5.99
C ARG A 21 -4.66 -17.24 6.70
N TYR A 22 -4.25 -16.19 5.98
CA TYR A 22 -4.10 -14.84 6.53
C TYR A 22 -5.33 -13.96 6.31
N LEU A 23 -6.21 -14.38 5.40
CA LEU A 23 -7.47 -13.74 5.07
C LEU A 23 -8.64 -14.30 5.89
N GLU A 24 -8.47 -15.41 6.60
CA GLU A 24 -9.51 -15.89 7.53
C GLU A 24 -9.82 -14.81 8.58
N ASN A 25 -11.07 -14.37 8.63
CA ASN A 25 -11.58 -13.29 9.51
C ASN A 25 -10.93 -11.91 9.31
N HIS A 26 -10.33 -11.63 8.13
CA HIS A 26 -9.83 -10.28 7.84
C HIS A 26 -10.98 -9.28 7.69
N MET A 27 -10.80 -8.09 8.28
CA MET A 27 -11.70 -6.96 8.08
C MET A 27 -11.18 -6.13 6.90
N ASN A 28 -12.07 -5.89 5.93
CA ASN A 28 -11.84 -4.91 4.88
C ASN A 28 -12.41 -3.57 5.33
N TYR A 29 -11.65 -2.49 5.17
CA TYR A 29 -12.14 -1.15 5.44
C TYR A 29 -11.64 -0.19 4.36
N SER A 30 -12.42 0.87 4.14
CA SER A 30 -12.05 1.96 3.26
C SER A 30 -11.79 3.22 4.08
N ARG A 31 -10.78 3.99 3.68
CA ARG A 31 -10.51 5.32 4.25
C ARG A 31 -10.56 6.33 3.12
N ILE A 32 -11.44 7.33 3.27
CA ILE A 32 -11.53 8.48 2.37
C ILE A 32 -10.86 9.65 3.07
N ASN A 33 -9.85 10.24 2.42
CA ASN A 33 -9.13 11.39 2.98
C ASN A 33 -9.42 12.62 2.11
N TYR A 34 -9.68 13.75 2.76
CA TYR A 34 -9.73 15.05 2.12
C TYR A 34 -8.63 15.93 2.73
N PHE A 35 -7.68 16.34 1.91
CA PHE A 35 -6.60 17.25 2.30
C PHE A 35 -6.95 18.64 1.75
N PRO A 36 -7.29 19.63 2.60
CA PRO A 36 -7.64 20.97 2.14
C PRO A 36 -6.42 21.70 1.55
N ILE A 37 -6.68 22.75 0.77
CA ILE A 37 -5.64 23.64 0.25
C ILE A 37 -4.87 24.25 1.43
N CYS A 38 -3.55 24.14 1.40
CA CYS A 38 -2.66 24.72 2.40
C CYS A 38 -1.92 25.92 1.78
N PRO A 39 -1.92 27.10 2.44
CA PRO A 39 -1.15 28.27 1.98
C PRO A 39 0.37 28.06 1.99
N SER A 40 0.87 27.18 2.85
CA SER A 40 2.30 26.88 3.03
C SER A 40 2.51 25.35 3.05
N PRO A 41 2.31 24.67 1.90
CA PRO A 41 2.38 23.22 1.81
C PRO A 41 3.75 22.65 2.21
N GLU A 42 4.81 23.42 2.06
CA GLU A 42 6.18 23.08 2.48
C GLU A 42 6.37 23.01 4.00
N LEU A 43 5.46 23.59 4.79
CA LEU A 43 5.51 23.59 6.26
C LEU A 43 4.62 22.52 6.90
N VAL A 44 3.88 21.74 6.11
CA VAL A 44 2.94 20.74 6.62
C VAL A 44 3.20 19.36 6.02
N LEU A 45 2.98 18.32 6.82
CA LEU A 45 3.13 16.93 6.38
C LEU A 45 1.88 16.35 5.72
N GLY A 46 0.70 16.96 5.95
CA GLY A 46 -0.59 16.38 5.58
C GLY A 46 -0.90 15.11 6.38
N LYS A 47 -0.31 13.97 5.98
CA LYS A 47 -0.31 12.71 6.73
C LYS A 47 1.13 12.24 6.92
N GLY A 48 1.55 12.12 8.17
CA GLY A 48 2.92 11.71 8.51
C GLY A 48 3.28 10.30 8.04
N ALA A 49 4.58 10.00 8.03
CA ALA A 49 5.12 8.69 7.67
C ALA A 49 4.51 7.57 8.53
N HIS A 50 3.97 6.53 7.89
CA HIS A 50 3.38 5.37 8.55
C HIS A 50 3.40 4.14 7.63
N LYS A 51 3.05 2.99 8.20
CA LYS A 51 2.70 1.78 7.44
C LYS A 51 1.24 1.45 7.72
N ASP A 52 0.52 1.00 6.71
CA ASP A 52 -0.86 0.56 6.89
C ASP A 52 -0.92 -0.78 7.65
N HIS A 53 -1.92 -0.89 8.52
CA HIS A 53 -2.29 -2.12 9.21
C HIS A 53 -3.23 -2.97 8.34
N ALA A 54 -2.79 -3.27 7.11
CA ALA A 54 -3.50 -4.10 6.16
C ALA A 54 -2.57 -5.18 5.58
N ILE A 55 -3.14 -6.15 4.87
CA ILE A 55 -2.39 -7.10 4.04
C ILE A 55 -2.02 -6.43 2.71
N LEU A 56 -2.99 -5.76 2.09
CA LEU A 56 -2.87 -5.05 0.84
C LEU A 56 -3.66 -3.74 0.93
N THR A 57 -3.06 -2.62 0.50
CA THR A 57 -3.78 -1.36 0.34
C THR A 57 -3.91 -1.06 -1.16
N LEU A 58 -5.14 -0.79 -1.59
CA LEU A 58 -5.45 -0.23 -2.91
C LEU A 58 -5.77 1.25 -2.72
N LEU A 59 -5.03 2.12 -3.40
CA LEU A 59 -5.14 3.56 -3.26
C LEU A 59 -5.39 4.23 -4.60
N THR A 60 -6.44 5.06 -4.64
CA THR A 60 -6.75 5.96 -5.75
C THR A 60 -6.63 7.41 -5.28
N THR A 61 -6.35 8.32 -6.21
CA THR A 61 -6.29 9.76 -5.93
C THR A 61 -7.18 10.52 -6.90
N ASN A 62 -7.48 11.76 -6.56
CA ASN A 62 -8.19 12.70 -7.44
C ASN A 62 -7.26 13.38 -8.48
N GLY A 63 -6.09 12.80 -8.75
CA GLY A 63 -5.10 13.38 -9.67
C GLY A 63 -4.18 14.45 -9.07
N VAL A 64 -4.38 14.85 -7.81
CA VAL A 64 -3.47 15.76 -7.11
C VAL A 64 -2.27 14.99 -6.54
N SER A 65 -1.04 15.48 -6.79
CA SER A 65 0.19 14.86 -6.28
C SER A 65 0.38 15.19 -4.79
N GLY A 66 0.89 14.23 -4.03
CA GLY A 66 1.14 14.37 -2.59
C GLY A 66 1.50 13.07 -1.88
N LEU A 67 1.33 11.91 -2.54
CA LEU A 67 1.77 10.63 -2.02
C LEU A 67 3.28 10.45 -2.20
N GLU A 68 3.96 10.14 -1.12
CA GLU A 68 5.38 9.80 -1.08
C GLU A 68 5.57 8.43 -0.43
N VAL A 69 6.47 7.63 -1.00
CA VAL A 69 6.77 6.27 -0.52
C VAL A 69 8.25 6.17 -0.22
N LYS A 70 8.58 5.74 1.01
CA LYS A 70 9.96 5.47 1.41
C LYS A 70 10.41 4.12 0.87
N ARG A 71 11.43 4.11 0.01
CA ARG A 71 12.05 2.87 -0.49
C ARG A 71 12.81 2.18 0.65
N LYS A 72 12.70 0.86 0.74
CA LYS A 72 13.42 0.08 1.75
C LYS A 72 14.91 -0.06 1.45
N SER A 73 15.28 -0.09 0.17
CA SER A 73 16.65 -0.37 -0.28
C SER A 73 17.66 0.70 0.12
N ASP A 74 17.26 1.98 0.04
CA ASP A 74 18.13 3.14 0.26
C ASP A 74 17.53 4.13 1.29
N GLY A 75 16.27 3.95 1.69
CA GLY A 75 15.61 4.86 2.62
C GLY A 75 15.12 6.16 1.98
N GLU A 76 15.23 6.30 0.65
CA GLU A 76 14.85 7.51 -0.06
C GLU A 76 13.34 7.63 -0.22
N TRP A 77 12.84 8.87 -0.20
CA TRP A 77 11.44 9.16 -0.45
C TRP A 77 11.19 9.35 -1.95
N LEU A 78 10.34 8.50 -2.51
CA LEU A 78 9.87 8.62 -3.88
C LEU A 78 8.52 9.32 -3.90
N ARG A 79 8.46 10.50 -4.54
CA ARG A 79 7.19 11.17 -4.81
C ARG A 79 6.49 10.53 -6.01
N LEU A 80 5.28 10.03 -5.79
CA LEU A 80 4.49 9.41 -6.84
C LEU A 80 3.72 10.48 -7.64
N ARG A 81 3.82 10.37 -8.96
CA ARG A 81 3.00 11.15 -9.89
C ARG A 81 1.67 10.41 -10.10
N PRO A 82 0.52 11.07 -9.93
CA PRO A 82 -0.77 10.47 -10.27
C PRO A 82 -0.81 10.05 -11.74
N ILE A 83 -1.26 8.82 -12.00
CA ILE A 83 -1.46 8.29 -13.34
C ILE A 83 -2.99 8.12 -13.52
N PRO A 84 -3.61 8.71 -14.56
CA PRO A 84 -5.02 8.51 -14.85
C PRO A 84 -5.39 7.03 -14.95
N ASP A 85 -6.60 6.68 -14.52
CA ASP A 85 -7.15 5.32 -14.59
C ASP A 85 -6.28 4.21 -13.95
N SER A 86 -5.51 4.58 -12.93
CA SER A 86 -4.62 3.66 -12.21
C SER A 86 -4.95 3.54 -10.73
N VAL A 87 -4.50 2.44 -10.13
CA VAL A 87 -4.55 2.18 -8.69
C VAL A 87 -3.13 1.93 -8.20
N VAL A 88 -2.74 2.57 -7.11
CA VAL A 88 -1.50 2.26 -6.42
C VAL A 88 -1.74 1.04 -5.53
N VAL A 89 -0.96 -0.01 -5.74
CA VAL A 89 -0.99 -1.23 -4.92
C VAL A 89 0.17 -1.19 -3.94
N ILE A 90 -0.12 -1.16 -2.65
CA ILE A 90 0.90 -1.14 -1.59
C ILE A 90 0.83 -2.45 -0.80
N MET A 91 1.96 -3.16 -0.73
CA MET A 91 2.13 -4.31 0.15
C MET A 91 2.25 -3.82 1.60
N ALA A 92 1.19 -4.00 2.37
CA ALA A 92 1.03 -3.40 3.68
C ALA A 92 1.64 -4.23 4.82
N GLY A 93 1.71 -3.64 6.02
CA GLY A 93 2.58 -4.10 7.11
C GLY A 93 2.29 -5.52 7.60
N VAL A 94 1.04 -5.99 7.54
CA VAL A 94 0.67 -7.32 8.05
C VAL A 94 1.23 -8.43 7.17
N LEU A 95 1.23 -8.24 5.84
CA LEU A 95 1.81 -9.22 4.92
C LEU A 95 3.33 -9.34 5.13
N GLN A 96 4.03 -8.20 5.32
CA GLN A 96 5.47 -8.19 5.55
C GLN A 96 5.88 -8.94 6.82
N ILE A 97 5.07 -8.88 7.88
CA ILE A 97 5.35 -9.60 9.14
C ILE A 97 5.03 -11.09 9.00
N LYS A 98 3.91 -11.43 8.34
CA LYS A 98 3.44 -12.82 8.23
C LYS A 98 4.21 -13.66 7.21
N MET A 99 4.93 -13.04 6.27
CA MET A 99 5.72 -13.70 5.22
C MET A 99 7.21 -13.93 5.56
N ASN A 100 7.63 -13.73 6.82
CA ASN A 100 9.02 -13.95 7.20
C ASN A 100 9.35 -15.47 7.18
N PRO A 101 9.86 -15.98 6.04
CA PRO A 101 11.31 -15.98 5.80
C PRO A 101 11.75 -15.47 4.40
N LEU A 102 10.88 -14.81 3.62
CA LEU A 102 11.18 -14.35 2.25
C LEU A 102 11.62 -12.88 2.16
N SER A 103 12.37 -12.38 3.13
CA SER A 103 12.91 -11.01 3.09
C SER A 103 13.91 -10.85 1.94
N ILE A 104 13.41 -10.35 0.81
CA ILE A 104 14.15 -9.62 -0.22
C ILE A 104 14.10 -8.13 0.12
#